data_AF-A0A6N8ZNQ7-F1
#
_entry.id   AF-A0A6N8ZNQ7-F1
#
_cell.length_a   1.000
_cell.length_b   1.000
_cell.length_c   1.000
_cell.angle_alpha   90.00
_cell.angle_beta   90.00
_cell.angle_gamma   90.00
#
_symmetry.space_group_name_H-M   'P 1'
#
loop_
_entity.id
_entity.type
_entity.pdbx_description
1 polymer ?
#
loop_
_entity_poly.entity_id
_entity_poly.type
_entity_poly.pdbx_seq_one_letter_code
_entity_poly.pdbx_strand_id
1 'polypeptide(L)'
;MLQEAQTVAGILALIAVPIAVVIISTQVNKRLKVSEISAQYVSLAIEILRQPALGSPDGKNENTFPLRDWAIQVLVEYSPVPVSAEHFDNLGEGESTLPRSADFFEENLNAAKVILKLQAGRPKPLQVTTDAFEGDDLELQNERNEYLNLAANAIASAKKPTWAHAVAVWLAGIDLHNNSLSYKNWSSDNLGACAVG
;
A
#
# COMPACT_ATOMS: atom_id res chain seq x y z
N MET A 1 39.35 -30.13 -10.76
CA MET A 1 39.39 -28.85 -10.02
C MET A 1 38.39 -27.81 -10.52
N LEU A 2 38.47 -27.25 -11.75
CA LEU A 2 37.50 -26.21 -12.18
C LEU A 2 36.05 -26.72 -12.26
N GLN A 3 35.85 -27.93 -12.81
CA GLN A 3 34.52 -28.54 -12.92
C GLN A 3 33.89 -28.85 -11.54
N GLU A 4 34.70 -29.34 -10.59
CA GLU A 4 34.21 -29.65 -9.23
C GLU A 4 33.76 -28.39 -8.50
N ALA A 5 34.49 -27.27 -8.65
CA ALA A 5 34.09 -25.99 -8.08
C ALA A 5 32.75 -25.50 -8.65
N GLN A 6 32.50 -25.70 -9.95
CA GLN A 6 31.23 -25.33 -10.59
C GLN A 6 30.06 -26.18 -10.07
N THR A 7 30.26 -27.47 -9.86
CA THR A 7 29.19 -28.35 -9.34
C THR A 7 28.81 -27.97 -7.91
N VAL A 8 29.79 -27.69 -7.05
CA VAL A 8 29.54 -27.25 -5.66
C VAL A 8 28.81 -25.91 -5.64
N ALA A 9 29.22 -24.96 -6.48
CA ALA A 9 28.55 -23.67 -6.60
C ALA A 9 27.09 -23.81 -7.07
N GLY A 10 26.81 -24.71 -8.02
CA GLY A 10 25.45 -24.96 -8.51
C GLY A 10 24.52 -25.52 -7.43
N ILE A 11 25.00 -26.47 -6.63
CA ILE A 11 24.21 -27.05 -5.53
C ILE A 11 23.94 -26.01 -4.45
N LEU A 12 24.96 -25.20 -4.10
CA LEU A 12 24.79 -24.12 -3.12
C LEU A 12 23.78 -23.08 -3.60
N ALA A 13 23.82 -22.69 -4.87
CA ALA A 13 22.84 -21.75 -5.44
C ALA A 13 21.41 -22.32 -5.41
N LEU A 14 21.24 -23.60 -5.74
CA LEU A 14 19.94 -24.27 -5.74
C LEU A 14 19.28 -24.27 -4.36
N ILE A 15 20.08 -24.40 -3.29
CA ILE A 15 19.61 -24.37 -1.90
C ILE A 15 19.45 -22.93 -1.38
N ALA A 16 20.33 -22.02 -1.79
CA ALA A 16 20.33 -20.64 -1.29
C ALA A 16 19.09 -19.84 -1.71
N VAL A 17 18.61 -20.02 -2.95
CA VAL A 17 17.44 -19.29 -3.47
C VAL A 17 16.16 -19.52 -2.65
N PRO A 18 15.69 -20.76 -2.38
CA PRO A 18 14.48 -20.96 -1.60
C PRO A 18 14.60 -20.44 -0.17
N ILE A 19 15.78 -20.55 0.45
CA ILE A 19 16.04 -19.99 1.79
C ILE A 19 15.87 -18.47 1.77
N ALA A 20 16.45 -17.79 0.77
CA ALA A 20 16.32 -16.33 0.64
C ALA A 20 14.84 -15.91 0.47
N VAL A 21 14.07 -16.61 -0.36
CA VAL A 21 12.63 -16.34 -0.56
C VAL A 21 11.86 -16.48 0.75
N VAL A 22 12.11 -17.54 1.53
CA VAL A 22 11.45 -17.73 2.84
C VAL A 22 11.78 -16.60 3.80
N ILE A 23 13.04 -16.15 3.86
CA ILE A 23 13.44 -15.04 4.73
C ILE A 23 12.71 -13.75 4.34
N ILE A 24 12.66 -13.41 3.05
CA ILE A 24 11.96 -12.20 2.58
C ILE A 24 10.46 -12.31 2.86
N SER A 25 9.84 -13.45 2.52
CA SER A 25 8.41 -13.69 2.73
C SER A 25 8.02 -13.55 4.21
N THR A 26 8.81 -14.11 5.12
CA THR A 26 8.53 -13.98 6.56
C THR A 26 8.63 -12.55 7.07
N GLN A 27 9.52 -11.72 6.52
CA GLN A 27 9.60 -10.30 6.90
C GLN A 27 8.42 -9.50 6.39
N VAL A 28 8.00 -9.70 5.13
CA VAL A 28 6.82 -9.03 4.57
C VAL A 28 5.54 -9.43 5.32
N ASN A 29 5.36 -10.73 5.57
CA ASN A 29 4.21 -11.24 6.31
C ASN A 29 4.10 -10.68 7.73
N LYS A 30 5.24 -10.45 8.42
CA LYS A 30 5.23 -9.80 9.74
C LYS A 30 4.69 -8.37 9.67
N ARG A 31 5.11 -7.59 8.67
CA ARG A 31 4.65 -6.20 8.49
C ARG A 31 3.17 -6.12 8.15
N LEU A 32 2.71 -6.99 7.25
CA LEU A 32 1.30 -7.07 6.86
C LEU A 32 0.40 -7.43 8.06
N LYS A 33 0.80 -8.43 8.86
CA LYS A 33 0.05 -8.81 10.06
C LYS A 33 -0.05 -7.69 11.09
N VAL A 34 1.04 -6.95 11.32
CA VAL A 34 1.02 -5.81 12.24
C VAL A 34 0.08 -4.72 11.71
N SER A 35 0.13 -4.42 10.41
CA SER A 35 -0.75 -3.43 9.78
C SER A 35 -2.22 -3.82 9.80
N GLU A 36 -2.53 -5.11 9.63
CA GLU A 36 -3.89 -5.62 9.67
C GLU A 36 -4.47 -5.52 11.08
N ILE A 37 -3.70 -5.97 12.08
CA ILE A 37 -4.08 -5.90 13.49
C ILE A 37 -4.26 -4.44 13.93
N SER A 38 -3.37 -3.54 13.53
CA SER A 38 -3.49 -2.11 13.85
C SER A 38 -4.74 -1.49 13.22
N ALA A 39 -5.08 -1.85 11.98
CA ALA A 39 -6.31 -1.39 11.33
C ALA A 39 -7.59 -1.88 12.05
N GLN A 40 -7.59 -3.12 12.54
CA GLN A 40 -8.70 -3.66 13.32
C GLN A 40 -8.86 -2.93 14.67
N TYR A 41 -7.75 -2.67 15.37
CA TYR A 41 -7.79 -1.90 16.61
C TYR A 41 -8.27 -0.46 16.42
N VAL A 42 -7.79 0.22 15.36
CA VAL A 42 -8.27 1.56 15.01
C VAL A 42 -9.76 1.55 14.68
N SER A 43 -10.25 0.55 13.94
CA SER A 43 -11.67 0.41 13.61
C SER A 43 -12.53 0.23 14.87
N LEU A 44 -12.08 -0.63 15.80
CA LEU A 44 -12.75 -0.85 17.08
C LEU A 44 -12.75 0.42 17.96
N ALA A 45 -11.63 1.13 18.01
CA ALA A 45 -11.53 2.39 18.72
C ALA A 45 -12.49 3.45 18.15
N ILE A 46 -12.56 3.59 16.83
CA ILE A 46 -13.52 4.49 16.17
C ILE A 46 -14.96 4.09 16.50
N GLU A 47 -15.27 2.79 16.52
CA GLU A 47 -16.60 2.30 16.87
C GLU A 47 -16.99 2.66 18.32
N ILE A 48 -16.07 2.48 19.27
CA ILE A 48 -16.27 2.88 20.68
C ILE A 48 -16.48 4.39 20.81
N LEU A 49 -15.70 5.19 20.07
CA LEU A 49 -15.82 6.66 20.11
C LEU A 49 -17.11 7.16 19.44
N ARG A 50 -17.60 6.45 18.42
CA ARG A 50 -18.86 6.76 17.72
C ARG A 50 -20.11 6.45 18.54
N GLN A 51 -20.06 5.43 19.40
CA GLN A 51 -21.16 5.17 20.30
C GLN A 51 -21.33 6.40 21.20
N PRO A 52 -22.53 6.99 21.32
CA PRO A 52 -22.75 8.08 22.26
C PRO A 52 -22.23 7.61 23.61
N ALA A 53 -21.54 8.46 24.37
CA ALA A 53 -21.11 8.10 25.71
C ALA A 53 -22.33 7.51 26.40
N LEU A 54 -22.32 6.19 26.64
CA LEU A 54 -23.42 5.41 27.19
C LEU A 54 -23.57 5.80 28.65
N GLY A 55 -23.91 7.06 28.88
CA GLY A 55 -24.47 7.59 30.08
C GLY A 55 -25.95 7.32 30.01
N SER A 56 -26.44 6.59 31.00
CA SER A 56 -27.81 6.67 31.45
C SER A 56 -28.33 8.12 31.32
N PRO A 57 -29.62 8.37 31.01
CA PRO A 57 -30.21 9.72 30.99
C PRO A 57 -29.95 10.58 32.25
N ASP A 58 -29.39 9.98 33.32
CA ASP A 58 -28.96 10.65 34.55
C ASP A 58 -27.48 11.12 34.58
N GLY A 59 -26.72 10.99 33.48
CA GLY A 59 -25.41 11.65 33.32
C GLY A 59 -24.26 11.15 34.23
N LYS A 60 -24.36 9.94 34.80
CA LYS A 60 -23.36 9.40 35.74
C LYS A 60 -23.05 7.91 35.54
N ASN A 61 -22.55 7.52 34.36
CA ASN A 61 -21.89 6.22 34.23
C ASN A 61 -20.37 6.40 34.30
N GLU A 62 -19.82 6.25 35.50
CA GLU A 62 -18.37 6.33 35.78
C GLU A 62 -17.56 5.23 35.05
N ASN A 63 -18.21 4.18 34.54
CA ASN A 63 -17.54 3.04 33.90
C ASN A 63 -17.34 3.18 32.38
N THR A 64 -17.83 4.23 31.73
CA THR A 64 -17.70 4.41 30.26
C THR A 64 -16.41 5.14 29.89
N PHE A 65 -15.83 5.93 30.81
CA PHE A 65 -14.58 6.65 30.61
C PHE A 65 -13.35 5.77 30.29
N PRO A 66 -13.09 4.64 30.98
CA PRO A 66 -11.87 3.86 30.73
C PRO A 66 -11.79 3.26 29.32
N LEU A 67 -12.93 2.93 28.70
CA LEU A 67 -12.96 2.40 27.34
C LEU A 67 -12.70 3.49 26.28
N ARG A 68 -13.17 4.71 26.52
CA ARG A 68 -12.89 5.85 25.64
C ARG A 68 -11.44 6.28 25.73
N ASP A 69 -10.86 6.31 26.93
CA ASP A 69 -9.42 6.58 27.11
C ASP A 69 -8.55 5.52 26.41
N TRP A 70 -8.94 4.25 26.50
CA TRP A 70 -8.29 3.18 25.76
C TRP A 70 -8.39 3.39 24.24
N ALA A 71 -9.58 3.73 23.73
CA ALA A 71 -9.79 3.98 22.31
C ALA A 71 -8.95 5.17 21.81
N ILE A 72 -8.82 6.23 22.61
CA ILE A 72 -7.95 7.38 22.34
C ILE A 72 -6.48 6.93 22.27
N GLN A 73 -6.00 6.17 23.25
CA GLN A 73 -4.62 5.66 23.26
C GLN A 73 -4.33 4.77 22.06
N VAL A 74 -5.26 3.90 21.69
CA VAL A 74 -5.15 3.05 20.50
C VAL A 74 -5.06 3.89 19.23
N LEU A 75 -5.86 4.96 19.11
CA LEU A 75 -5.78 5.86 17.96
C LEU A 75 -4.42 6.56 17.88
N VAL A 76 -3.88 7.03 19.01
CA VAL A 76 -2.57 7.68 19.06
C VAL A 76 -1.44 6.73 18.66
N GLU A 77 -1.48 5.49 19.15
CA GLU A 77 -0.40 4.51 18.93
C GLU A 77 -0.42 3.90 17.52
N TYR A 78 -1.62 3.62 16.98
CA TYR A 78 -1.77 2.80 15.78
C TYR A 78 -2.28 3.56 14.54
N SER A 79 -2.74 4.80 14.67
CA SER A 79 -3.18 5.60 13.51
C SER A 79 -1.97 6.02 12.66
N PRO A 80 -2.00 5.80 11.33
CA PRO A 80 -0.98 6.34 10.43
C PRO A 80 -1.10 7.86 10.25
N VAL A 81 -2.25 8.44 10.61
CA VAL A 81 -2.50 9.88 10.54
C VAL A 81 -2.35 10.47 11.94
N PRO A 82 -1.40 11.41 12.14
CA PRO A 82 -1.27 12.09 13.43
C PRO A 82 -2.54 12.90 13.70
N VAL A 83 -3.18 12.62 14.82
CA VAL A 83 -4.37 13.35 15.26
C VAL A 83 -3.88 14.54 16.10
N SER A 84 -4.28 15.75 15.73
CA SER A 84 -3.94 16.95 16.51
C SER A 84 -4.63 16.91 17.88
N ALA A 85 -3.97 17.45 18.91
CA ALA A 85 -4.53 17.57 20.26
C ALA A 85 -5.94 18.21 20.29
N GLU A 86 -6.19 19.23 19.45
CA GLU A 86 -7.47 19.93 19.35
C GLU A 86 -8.64 19.03 18.94
N HIS A 87 -8.38 17.95 18.18
CA HIS A 87 -9.41 17.00 17.78
C HIS A 87 -9.72 15.99 18.89
N PHE A 88 -8.79 15.73 19.82
CA PHE A 88 -9.01 14.81 20.93
C PHE A 88 -9.99 15.35 21.95
N ASP A 89 -9.92 16.65 22.25
CA ASP A 89 -10.84 17.30 23.19
C ASP A 89 -12.29 17.20 22.68
N ASN A 90 -12.49 17.44 21.38
CA ASN A 90 -13.80 17.33 20.72
C ASN A 90 -14.31 15.88 20.57
N LEU A 91 -13.40 14.90 20.49
CA LEU A 91 -13.75 13.47 20.43
C LEU A 91 -14.21 12.94 21.79
N GLY A 92 -13.64 13.45 22.88
CA GLY A 92 -14.03 13.09 24.24
C GLY A 92 -15.49 13.43 24.55
N GLU A 93 -15.94 14.59 24.06
CA GLU A 93 -17.30 15.12 24.28
C GLU A 93 -18.38 14.43 23.42
N GLY A 94 -17.97 13.65 22.41
CA GLY A 94 -18.91 12.94 21.53
C GLY A 94 -19.65 13.85 20.53
N GLU A 95 -19.26 15.13 20.44
CA GLU A 95 -19.86 16.12 19.53
C GLU A 95 -19.08 16.24 18.21
N SER A 96 -17.91 15.60 18.11
CA SER A 96 -17.10 15.57 16.89
C SER A 96 -17.75 14.73 15.80
N THR A 97 -18.47 15.38 14.89
CA THR A 97 -18.64 14.85 13.53
C THR A 97 -17.28 14.92 12.84
N LEU A 98 -16.60 13.77 12.71
CA LEU A 98 -15.43 13.67 11.85
C LEU A 98 -15.79 14.20 10.45
N PRO A 99 -14.99 15.09 9.84
CA PRO A 99 -15.22 15.50 8.46
C PRO A 99 -15.32 14.22 7.63
N ARG A 100 -16.40 14.11 6.86
CA ARG A 100 -16.67 12.89 6.10
C ARG A 100 -15.48 12.72 5.17
N SER A 101 -14.90 11.52 5.09
CA SER A 101 -13.69 11.28 4.29
C SER A 101 -13.76 11.83 2.87
N ALA A 102 -14.97 11.93 2.30
CA ALA A 102 -15.27 12.62 1.05
C ALA A 102 -14.73 14.06 0.97
N ASP A 103 -14.88 14.85 2.03
CA ASP A 103 -14.47 16.26 2.07
C ASP A 103 -12.93 16.38 2.00
N PHE A 104 -12.22 15.48 2.69
CA PHE A 104 -10.75 15.42 2.66
C PHE A 104 -10.19 14.96 1.31
N PHE A 105 -10.89 14.03 0.63
CA PHE A 105 -10.48 13.59 -0.70
C PHE A 105 -10.67 14.71 -1.73
N GLU A 106 -11.76 15.48 -1.67
CA GLU A 106 -11.97 16.58 -2.62
C GLU A 106 -10.90 17.69 -2.49
N GLU A 107 -10.51 18.05 -1.26
CA GLU A 107 -9.46 19.04 -1.03
C GLU A 107 -8.11 18.57 -1.61
N ASN A 108 -7.71 17.34 -1.34
CA ASN A 108 -6.47 16.77 -1.86
C ASN A 108 -6.50 16.55 -3.37
N LEU A 109 -7.65 16.15 -3.93
CA LEU A 109 -7.82 15.97 -5.37
C LEU A 109 -7.71 17.32 -6.10
N ASN A 110 -8.25 18.39 -5.51
CA ASN A 110 -8.12 19.73 -6.05
C ASN A 110 -6.67 20.24 -5.97
N ALA A 111 -5.96 19.99 -4.86
CA ALA A 111 -4.53 20.30 -4.75
C ALA A 111 -3.69 19.54 -5.79
N ALA A 112 -3.94 18.24 -5.98
CA ALA A 112 -3.25 17.42 -6.98
C ALA A 112 -3.51 17.89 -8.43
N LYS A 113 -4.75 18.27 -8.75
CA LYS A 113 -5.10 18.86 -10.06
C LYS A 113 -4.33 20.15 -10.33
N VAL A 114 -4.09 20.98 -9.32
CA VAL A 114 -3.26 22.20 -9.47
C VAL A 114 -1.81 21.85 -9.79
N ILE A 115 -1.23 20.86 -9.08
CA ILE A 115 0.14 20.39 -9.34
C ILE A 115 0.27 19.78 -10.75
N LEU A 116 -0.70 18.99 -11.19
CA LEU A 116 -0.73 18.42 -12.54
C LEU A 116 -0.82 19.50 -13.63
N LYS A 117 -1.64 20.54 -13.43
CA LYS A 117 -1.71 21.69 -14.35
C LYS A 117 -0.37 22.44 -14.45
N LEU A 118 0.42 22.47 -13.37
CA LEU A 118 1.75 23.09 -13.37
C LEU A 118 2.82 22.22 -14.07
N GLN A 119 2.63 20.89 -14.16
CA GLN A 119 3.57 19.98 -14.81
C GLN A 119 3.33 19.79 -16.32
N ALA A 120 2.11 20.03 -16.81
CA ALA A 120 1.74 19.90 -18.22
C ALA A 120 2.49 20.86 -19.19
N GLY A 121 3.29 21.80 -18.67
CA GLY A 121 4.16 22.68 -19.45
C GLY A 121 5.57 22.15 -19.75
N ARG A 122 5.93 20.91 -19.37
CA ARG A 122 7.27 20.34 -19.61
C ARG A 122 7.31 19.38 -20.82
N PRO A 123 8.40 19.35 -21.62
CA PRO A 123 8.50 18.53 -22.83
C PRO A 123 8.61 17.02 -22.54
N LYS A 124 8.00 16.18 -23.40
CA LYS A 124 7.90 14.71 -23.29
C LYS A 124 9.24 13.97 -23.51
N PRO A 125 9.53 12.88 -22.74
CA PRO A 125 10.65 11.96 -23.01
C PRO A 125 10.35 10.93 -24.13
N LEU A 126 11.44 10.39 -24.71
CA LEU A 126 11.50 9.52 -25.90
C LEU A 126 10.93 8.11 -25.68
N GLN A 127 10.19 7.60 -26.67
CA GLN A 127 9.60 6.25 -26.69
C GLN A 127 10.53 5.21 -27.34
N VAL A 128 10.56 3.99 -26.78
CA VAL A 128 11.26 2.80 -27.32
C VAL A 128 10.21 1.77 -27.76
N THR A 129 10.28 1.31 -29.00
CA THR A 129 9.34 0.34 -29.58
C THR A 129 9.84 -1.09 -29.36
N THR A 130 8.99 -1.97 -28.83
CA THR A 130 9.26 -3.42 -28.72
C THR A 130 8.10 -4.20 -29.33
N ASP A 131 8.26 -4.60 -30.59
CA ASP A 131 7.33 -5.49 -31.31
C ASP A 131 7.66 -6.95 -30.94
N ALA A 132 6.80 -7.58 -30.14
CA ALA A 132 6.53 -9.03 -30.08
C ALA A 132 6.04 -9.45 -28.68
N PHE A 133 4.76 -9.26 -28.36
CA PHE A 133 4.03 -10.10 -27.39
C PHE A 133 2.53 -9.88 -27.63
N GLU A 134 1.85 -10.85 -28.22
CA GLU A 134 0.41 -10.79 -28.52
C GLU A 134 -0.40 -11.22 -27.29
N GLY A 135 -1.14 -10.27 -26.74
CA GLY A 135 -2.06 -10.44 -25.61
C GLY A 135 -2.80 -9.12 -25.36
N ASP A 136 -4.13 -9.17 -25.38
CA ASP A 136 -5.09 -8.05 -25.63
C ASP A 136 -5.09 -6.85 -24.66
N ASP A 137 -4.21 -6.79 -23.66
CA ASP A 137 -4.05 -5.61 -22.80
C ASP A 137 -2.84 -4.77 -23.24
N LEU A 138 -2.99 -4.08 -24.37
CA LEU A 138 -1.98 -3.19 -24.98
C LEU A 138 -1.40 -2.14 -24.00
N GLU A 139 -2.19 -1.69 -23.02
CA GLU A 139 -1.76 -0.68 -22.05
C GLU A 139 -0.79 -1.26 -21.00
N LEU A 140 -1.13 -2.41 -20.42
CA LEU A 140 -0.25 -3.15 -19.50
C LEU A 140 1.03 -3.64 -20.20
N GLN A 141 0.94 -3.99 -21.49
CA GLN A 141 2.10 -4.35 -22.29
C GLN A 141 3.08 -3.17 -22.44
N ASN A 142 2.56 -1.97 -22.71
CA ASN A 142 3.38 -0.78 -22.88
C ASN A 142 4.06 -0.37 -21.57
N GLU A 143 3.34 -0.37 -20.44
CA GLU A 143 3.94 -0.08 -19.13
C GLU A 143 5.00 -1.12 -18.78
N ARG A 144 4.72 -2.42 -18.97
CA ARG A 144 5.68 -3.50 -18.73
C ARG A 144 6.94 -3.32 -19.57
N ASN A 145 6.80 -2.99 -20.85
CA ASN A 145 7.94 -2.80 -21.75
C ASN A 145 8.77 -1.56 -21.36
N GLU A 146 8.13 -0.49 -20.89
CA GLU A 146 8.81 0.70 -20.36
C GLU A 146 9.66 0.35 -19.13
N TYR A 147 9.09 -0.39 -18.17
CA TYR A 147 9.84 -0.83 -16.98
C TYR A 147 10.99 -1.78 -17.32
N LEU A 148 10.77 -2.74 -18.21
CA LEU A 148 11.82 -3.66 -18.66
C LEU A 148 12.96 -2.93 -19.36
N ASN A 149 12.65 -1.93 -20.19
CA ASN A 149 13.66 -1.11 -20.86
C ASN A 149 14.44 -0.23 -19.86
N LEU A 150 13.75 0.36 -18.88
CA LEU A 150 14.38 1.20 -17.85
C LEU A 150 15.30 0.37 -16.95
N ALA A 151 14.88 -0.84 -16.60
CA ALA A 151 15.67 -1.80 -15.84
C ALA A 151 16.86 -2.34 -16.65
N ALA A 152 16.66 -2.70 -17.92
CA ALA A 152 17.73 -3.13 -18.81
C ALA A 152 18.80 -2.04 -18.99
N ASN A 153 18.38 -0.78 -19.16
CA ASN A 153 19.29 0.37 -19.24
C ASN A 153 20.04 0.62 -17.92
N ALA A 154 19.38 0.45 -16.77
CA ALA A 154 20.03 0.53 -15.46
C ALA A 154 21.09 -0.58 -15.25
N ILE A 155 20.81 -1.80 -15.71
CA ILE A 155 21.76 -2.92 -15.66
C ILE A 155 22.93 -2.69 -16.63
N ALA A 156 22.65 -2.23 -17.85
CA ALA A 156 23.67 -2.00 -18.88
C ALA A 156 24.59 -0.82 -18.54
N SER A 157 24.09 0.19 -17.82
CA SER A 157 24.89 1.33 -17.33
C SER A 157 25.67 1.02 -16.04
N ALA A 158 25.38 -0.09 -15.36
CA ALA A 158 26.15 -0.50 -14.19
C ALA A 158 27.52 -1.06 -14.61
N LYS A 159 28.60 -0.43 -14.12
CA LYS A 159 30.00 -0.78 -14.43
C LYS A 159 30.36 -2.25 -14.11
N LYS A 160 29.55 -2.93 -13.28
CA LYS A 160 29.58 -4.38 -13.01
C LYS A 160 28.16 -4.85 -12.67
N PRO A 161 27.40 -5.46 -13.61
CA PRO A 161 26.09 -6.00 -13.28
C PRO A 161 26.28 -7.24 -12.40
N THR A 162 25.86 -7.15 -11.14
CA THR A 162 25.79 -8.31 -10.25
C THR A 162 24.46 -9.03 -10.45
N TRP A 163 24.43 -10.35 -10.30
CA TRP A 163 23.21 -11.16 -10.33
C TRP A 163 22.11 -10.63 -9.39
N ALA A 164 22.50 -9.93 -8.30
CA ALA A 164 21.59 -9.25 -7.40
C ALA A 164 20.73 -8.15 -8.08
N HIS A 165 21.26 -7.43 -9.08
CA HIS A 165 20.49 -6.44 -9.83
C HIS A 165 19.47 -7.10 -10.77
N ALA A 166 19.83 -8.21 -11.42
CA ALA A 166 18.89 -8.97 -12.25
C ALA A 166 17.76 -9.58 -11.41
N VAL A 167 18.07 -10.07 -10.21
CA VAL A 167 17.06 -10.57 -9.27
C VAL A 167 16.17 -9.44 -8.72
N ALA A 168 16.74 -8.27 -8.41
CA ALA A 168 15.94 -7.12 -7.96
C ALA A 168 14.97 -6.63 -9.05
N VAL A 169 15.42 -6.60 -10.31
CA VAL A 169 14.58 -6.27 -11.47
C VAL A 169 13.49 -7.32 -11.70
N TRP A 170 13.83 -8.61 -11.60
CA TRP A 170 12.86 -9.69 -11.74
C TRP A 170 11.80 -9.68 -10.63
N LEU A 171 12.22 -9.44 -9.38
CA LEU A 171 11.31 -9.33 -8.22
C LEU A 171 10.40 -8.10 -8.34
N ALA A 172 10.93 -6.96 -8.78
CA ALA A 172 10.11 -5.77 -9.05
C ALA A 172 9.05 -6.03 -10.15
N GLY A 173 9.39 -6.84 -11.16
CA GLY A 173 8.45 -7.28 -12.18
C GLY A 173 7.33 -8.19 -11.66
N ILE A 174 7.61 -9.05 -10.66
CA ILE A 174 6.59 -9.94 -10.04
C ILE A 174 5.63 -9.16 -9.13
N ASP A 175 6.13 -8.19 -8.38
CA ASP A 175 5.30 -7.41 -7.45
C ASP A 175 4.22 -6.58 -8.20
N LEU A 176 4.58 -6.06 -9.39
CA LEU A 176 3.64 -5.41 -10.31
C LEU A 176 2.57 -6.38 -10.86
N HIS A 177 2.91 -7.65 -11.06
CA HIS A 177 1.95 -8.65 -11.53
C HIS A 177 0.92 -9.01 -10.44
N ASN A 178 1.35 -9.13 -9.18
CA ASN A 178 0.45 -9.44 -8.08
C ASN A 178 -0.46 -8.26 -7.70
N ASN A 179 0.05 -7.01 -7.75
CA ASN A 179 -0.77 -5.84 -7.50
C ASN A 179 -1.77 -5.55 -8.63
N SER A 180 -1.42 -5.77 -9.91
CA SER A 180 -2.37 -5.59 -11.03
C SER A 180 -3.52 -6.61 -11.01
N LEU A 181 -3.29 -7.83 -10.50
CA LEU A 181 -4.36 -8.80 -10.25
C LEU A 181 -5.28 -8.38 -9.09
N SER A 182 -4.74 -7.69 -8.07
CA SER A 182 -5.54 -7.15 -6.97
C SER A 182 -6.46 -6.01 -7.41
N TYR A 183 -6.02 -5.15 -8.35
CA TYR A 183 -6.87 -4.10 -8.94
C TYR A 183 -7.98 -4.67 -9.86
N LYS A 184 -7.72 -5.76 -10.60
CA LYS A 184 -8.76 -6.39 -11.45
C LYS A 184 -9.92 -6.99 -10.65
N ASN A 185 -9.69 -7.47 -9.42
CA ASN A 185 -10.77 -7.99 -8.57
C ASN A 185 -11.56 -6.91 -7.82
N TRP A 186 -11.14 -5.64 -7.86
CA TRP A 186 -11.84 -4.55 -7.19
C TRP A 186 -12.75 -3.74 -8.14
N SER A 187 -12.66 -3.96 -9.46
CA SER A 187 -13.27 -3.09 -10.47
C SER A 187 -14.49 -3.66 -11.22
N SER A 188 -14.92 -4.91 -11.03
CA SER A 188 -16.09 -5.44 -11.77
C SER A 188 -17.39 -5.54 -10.97
N ASP A 189 -17.34 -5.66 -9.64
CA ASP A 189 -18.53 -6.09 -8.87
C ASP A 189 -19.18 -4.99 -8.00
N ASN A 190 -18.59 -3.79 -7.91
CA ASN A 190 -19.05 -2.74 -6.96
C ASN A 190 -19.69 -1.48 -7.59
N LEU A 191 -20.03 -1.49 -8.89
CA LEU A 191 -20.72 -0.36 -9.54
C LEU A 191 -22.20 -0.63 -9.88
N GLY A 192 -22.80 -1.68 -9.31
CA GLY A 192 -24.15 -2.16 -9.70
C GLY A 192 -25.28 -2.05 -8.68
N ALA A 193 -25.12 -1.39 -7.52
CA ALA A 193 -26.10 -1.51 -6.42
C ALA A 193 -26.62 -0.21 -5.79
N CYS A 194 -26.58 0.93 -6.49
CA CYS A 194 -27.25 2.17 -6.04
C CYS A 194 -27.97 2.87 -7.19
N ALA A 195 -28.92 2.18 -7.81
CA ALA A 195 -30.02 2.83 -8.54
C ALA A 195 -31.22 1.89 -8.52
N VAL A 196 -32.30 2.35 -7.87
CA VAL A 196 -33.68 1.82 -7.76
C VAL A 196 -34.06 1.69 -6.28
N GLY A 197 -34.88 2.64 -5.84
CA GLY A 197 -35.41 2.78 -4.49
C GLY A 197 -35.72 4.24 -4.19
#